data_AF-A0A961PC12-F1
#
_entry.id   AF-A0A961PC12-F1
#
_cell.length_a   1.000
_cell.length_b   1.000
_cell.length_c   1.000
_cell.angle_alpha   90.00
_cell.angle_beta   90.00
_cell.angle_gamma   90.00
#
_symmetry.space_group_name_H-M   'P 1'
#
loop_
_entity.id
_entity.type
_entity.pdbx_description
1 polymer ?
#
loop_
_entity_poly.entity_id
_entity_poly.type
_entity_poly.pdbx_seq_one_letter_code
_entity_poly.pdbx_strand_id
1 'polypeptide(L)' 'MKLTLIKPTIGRPEHSLYVDEGRMEPLNLGVLAALTPPDVEVVMYDDRCEPIPYAEPTDLVGITVETYT' A
#
# COMPACT_ATOMS: atom_id res chain seq x y z
N MET A 1 -12.44 -6.21 13.06
CA MET A 1 -10.99 -6.35 12.81
C MET A 1 -10.61 -5.30 11.78
N LYS A 2 -9.47 -4.62 11.94
CA LYS A 2 -8.93 -3.66 10.98
C LYS A 2 -7.75 -4.26 10.20
N LEU A 3 -7.89 -4.31 8.89
CA LEU A 3 -6.87 -4.71 7.93
C LEU A 3 -6.34 -3.47 7.22
N THR A 4 -5.05 -3.20 7.36
CA THR A 4 -4.36 -2.14 6.62
C THR A 4 -3.57 -2.74 5.46
N LEU A 5 -3.88 -2.34 4.24
CA LEU A 5 -3.16 -2.72 3.03
C LEU A 5 -2.22 -1.58 2.60
N ILE A 6 -0.96 -1.90 2.30
CA ILE A 6 0.06 -0.91 1.96
C ILE A 6 0.66 -1.23 0.59
N LYS A 7 0.64 -0.23 -0.30
CA LYS A 7 1.46 -0.18 -1.50
C LYS A 7 2.73 0.62 -1.18
N PRO A 8 3.89 -0.03 -0.96
CA PRO A 8 5.12 0.69 -0.71
C PRO A 8 5.61 1.36 -2.01
N THR A 9 6.33 2.47 -1.85
CA THR A 9 7.16 3.03 -2.92
C THR A 9 8.35 2.10 -3.20
N ILE A 10 8.87 2.12 -4.44
CA ILE A 10 10.08 1.36 -4.83
C ILE A 10 11.33 1.86 -4.08
N GLY A 11 11.21 3.01 -3.40
CA GLY A 11 12.30 3.69 -2.73
C GLY A 11 13.04 4.60 -3.70
N ARG A 12 13.75 5.58 -3.14
CA ARG A 12 14.58 6.52 -3.90
C ARG A 12 16.06 6.25 -3.60
N PRO A 13 16.92 6.03 -4.61
CA PRO A 13 18.37 6.07 -4.40
C PRO A 13 18.78 7.47 -3.91
N GLU A 14 19.59 7.56 -2.86
CA GLU A 14 19.97 8.84 -2.21
C GLU A 14 20.48 9.93 -3.17
N HIS A 15 21.02 9.55 -4.33
CA HIS A 15 21.72 10.45 -5.24
C HIS A 15 21.13 10.52 -6.66
N SER A 16 19.94 9.97 -6.90
CA SER A 16 19.27 10.08 -8.20
C SER A 16 17.95 10.86 -8.13
N LEU A 17 17.60 11.49 -9.25
CA LEU A 17 16.24 11.94 -9.54
C LEU A 17 15.39 10.70 -9.76
N TYR A 18 14.64 10.30 -8.75
CA TYR A 18 13.56 9.32 -8.89
C TYR A 18 12.27 10.10 -9.08
N VAL A 19 11.71 10.01 -10.28
CA VAL A 19 10.43 10.61 -10.62
C VAL A 19 9.39 9.50 -10.59
N ASP A 20 8.62 9.43 -9.50
CA ASP A 20 7.56 8.44 -9.32
C ASP A 20 6.27 8.87 -10.04
N GLU A 21 6.36 8.94 -11.37
CA GLU A 21 5.21 9.20 -12.26
C GLU A 21 4.40 7.93 -12.55
N GLY A 22 4.95 6.75 -12.25
CA GLY A 22 4.33 5.45 -12.45
C GLY A 22 3.35 5.04 -11.34
N ARG A 23 2.30 5.84 -11.10
CA ARG A 23 1.29 5.58 -10.06
C ARG A 23 0.10 4.79 -10.59
N MET A 24 0.36 3.62 -11.19
CA MET A 24 -0.72 2.71 -11.53
C MET A 24 -1.48 2.29 -10.27
N GLU A 25 -2.80 2.26 -10.34
CA GLU A 25 -3.65 1.83 -9.24
C GLU A 25 -3.29 0.39 -8.81
N PRO A 26 -3.10 0.14 -7.50
CA PRO A 26 -2.76 -1.19 -7.01
C PRO A 26 -4.00 -2.10 -7.02
N LEU A 27 -4.42 -2.55 -8.21
CA LEU A 27 -5.63 -3.37 -8.39
C LEU A 27 -5.57 -4.69 -7.61
N ASN A 28 -4.38 -5.24 -7.39
CA ASN A 28 -4.17 -6.41 -6.53
C ASN A 28 -4.67 -6.16 -5.10
N LEU A 29 -4.41 -4.98 -4.52
CA LEU A 29 -4.91 -4.61 -3.20
C LEU A 29 -6.42 -4.33 -3.22
N GLY A 30 -6.92 -3.75 -4.31
CA GLY A 30 -8.36 -3.57 -4.52
C GLY A 30 -9.13 -4.90 -4.57
N VAL A 31 -8.56 -5.93 -5.21
CA VAL A 31 -9.12 -7.29 -5.23
C VAL A 31 -9.10 -7.91 -3.83
N LEU A 32 -8.01 -7.76 -3.07
CA LEU A 32 -7.97 -8.23 -1.69
C LEU A 32 -9.04 -7.57 -0.83
N ALA A 33 -9.22 -6.25 -0.96
CA ALA A 33 -10.28 -5.53 -0.26
C ALA A 33 -11.68 -6.05 -0.64
N ALA A 34 -11.93 -6.32 -1.93
CA ALA A 34 -13.22 -6.84 -2.40
C ALA A 34 -13.51 -8.28 -1.95
N LEU A 35 -12.48 -9.11 -1.78
CA LEU A 35 -12.60 -10.49 -1.30
C LEU A 35 -12.60 -10.60 0.23
N THR A 36 -12.28 -9.50 0.93
CA THR A 36 -12.27 -9.47 2.39
C THR A 36 -13.70 -9.54 2.93
N PRO A 37 -13.98 -10.33 3.99
CA PRO A 37 -15.30 -10.38 4.61
C PRO A 37 -15.83 -9.00 5.00
N PRO A 38 -17.15 -8.73 4.87
CA PRO A 38 -17.72 -7.40 5.06
C PRO A 38 -17.67 -6.89 6.51
N ASP A 39 -17.39 -7.76 7.48
CA ASP A 39 -17.19 -7.44 8.91
C ASP A 39 -15.75 -7.02 9.26
N VAL A 40 -14.83 -7.09 8.29
CA VAL A 40 -13.45 -6.59 8.43
C VAL A 40 -13.38 -5.19 7.83
N GLU A 41 -12.95 -4.22 8.63
CA GLU A 41 -12.63 -2.87 8.15
C GLU A 41 -11.35 -2.92 7.33
N VAL A 42 -11.41 -2.47 6.08
CA VAL A 42 -10.24 -2.41 5.20
C VAL A 42 -9.88 -0.96 4.89
N VAL A 43 -8.64 -0.60 5.14
CA VAL A 43 -8.03 0.67 4.71
C VAL A 43 -6.84 0.38 3.80
N MET A 44 -6.61 1.23 2.80
CA MET A 44 -5.49 1.10 1.87
C MET A 44 -4.72 2.40 1.82
N TYR A 45 -3.40 2.31 1.99
CA TYR A 45 -2.48 3.44 1.83
C TYR A 45 -1.50 3.16 0.71
N ASP A 46 -1.34 4.15 -0.16
CA ASP A 46 -0.31 4.15 -1.19
C ASP A 46 0.79 5.15 -0.81
N ASP A 47 1.96 4.63 -0.43
CA ASP A 47 3.11 5.41 0.03
C ASP A 47 3.66 6.35 -1.06
N ARG A 48 3.24 6.16 -2.31
CA ARG A 48 3.54 7.06 -3.43
C ARG A 48 2.66 8.32 -3.40
N CYS A 49 1.46 8.22 -2.83
CA CYS A 49 0.42 9.24 -2.86
C CYS A 49 0.26 9.98 -1.53
N GLU A 50 0.45 9.29 -0.40
CA GLU A 50 0.20 9.82 0.93
C GLU A 50 1.11 9.19 1.99
N PRO A 51 1.39 9.89 3.11
CA PRO A 51 2.18 9.32 4.19
C PRO A 51 1.43 8.20 4.93
N ILE A 52 2.16 7.15 5.30
CA ILE A 52 1.61 6.05 6.10
C ILE A 52 1.40 6.49 7.57
N PRO A 53 0.20 6.31 8.15
CA PRO A 53 -0.07 6.70 9.53
C PRO A 53 0.40 5.61 10.53
N TYR A 54 1.71 5.55 10.78
CA TYR A 54 2.34 4.53 11.63
C TYR A 54 1.82 4.40 13.06
N ALA A 55 1.14 5.43 13.59
CA ALA A 55 0.58 5.42 14.94
C ALA A 55 -0.87 4.89 14.99
N GLU A 56 -1.51 4.66 13.84
CA GLU A 56 -2.87 4.12 13.82
C GLU A 56 -2.88 2.64 14.23
N PRO A 57 -3.70 2.25 15.23
CA PRO A 57 -3.90 0.85 15.55
C PRO A 57 -4.48 0.08 14.35
N THR A 58 -3.97 -1.13 14.10
CA THR A 58 -4.46 -2.06 13.08
C THR A 58 -4.20 -3.49 13.56
N ASP A 59 -5.11 -4.41 13.26
CA ASP A 59 -5.01 -5.80 13.72
C ASP A 59 -4.10 -6.64 12.79
N LEU A 60 -4.10 -6.31 11.50
CA LEU A 60 -3.25 -6.93 10.49
C LEU A 60 -2.76 -5.88 9.47
N VAL A 61 -1.52 -6.04 9.02
CA VAL A 61 -0.94 -5.25 7.92
C VAL A 61 -0.53 -6.18 6.79
N GLY A 62 -1.01 -5.89 5.58
CA GLY A 62 -0.57 -6.52 4.34
C GLY A 62 0.25 -5.53 3.52
N ILE A 63 1.49 -5.88 3.19
CA ILE A 63 2.37 -5.05 2.36
C ILE A 63 2.62 -5.81 1.06
N THR A 64 2.27 -5.22 -0.08
CA THR A 64 2.57 -5.85 -1.37
C THR A 64 4.04 -5.69 -1.74
N VAL A 65 4.60 -6.72 -2.35
CA VAL A 65 5.96 -6.70 -2.91
C VAL A 65 5.82 -6.85 -4.42
N GLU A 66 6.31 -5.86 -5.15
CA GLU A 66 6.41 -5.89 -6.60
C GLU A 66 7.88 -5.96 -6.99
N THR A 67 8.20 -6.93 -7.85
CA THR A 67 9.56 -7.13 -8.38
C THR A 67 9.60 -6.65 -9.81
N TYR A 68 10.51 -5.73 -10.11
CA TYR A 68 10.79 -5.22 -11.45
C TYR A 68 12.17 -5.75 -11.91
N THR A 69 12.30 -6.09 -13.19
CA THR A 69 13.55 -6.55 -13.82
C THR A 69 14.01 -5.60 -14.91
#